data_AF-A0A1L7XNB2-F1
#
_entry.id   AF-A0A1L7XNB2-F1
#
_cell.length_a   1.000
_cell.length_b   1.000
_cell.length_c   1.000
_cell.angle_alpha   90.00
_cell.angle_beta   90.00
_cell.angle_gamma   90.00
#
_symmetry.space_group_name_H-M   'P 1'
#
loop_
_entity.id
_entity.type
_entity.pdbx_description
1 polymer ?
#
loop_
_entity_poly.entity_id
_entity_poly.type
_entity_poly.pdbx_seq_one_letter_code
_entity_poly.pdbx_strand_id
1 'polypeptide(L)'
;MLLWACAGVPLGAYNIASNFNIALQIQPQILTVLSLITWIQCYHYDDKWGVLRCCAFVGCIGAIFGGVEVGLVFALKAAQREDRHWPVTLMGVVSTVLLSAGVLRHYWDIYVHRTVRGISFIFVGIDAAGDVFSLVSVFFQPTLDVLGMVIYATEFVLWCGVFACGGYFNLAPWIRQKVRSRRQRREETSIDLAPGQGEGDDGVDIANDVNLRQVPSSTSVFRTPSSVLSERMLHQSSRQDD
;
A
#
# COMPACT_ATOMS: atom_id res chain seq x y z
N MET A 1 -1.85 -8.94 9.51
CA MET A 1 -2.35 -8.07 10.59
C MET A 1 -2.31 -8.76 11.96
N LEU A 2 -3.14 -9.76 12.26
CA LEU A 2 -3.11 -10.37 13.61
C LEU A 2 -1.74 -10.99 13.98
N LEU A 3 -1.07 -11.69 13.05
CA LEU A 3 0.27 -12.25 13.29
C LEU A 3 1.30 -11.17 13.63
N TRP A 4 1.26 -10.01 12.97
CA TRP A 4 2.15 -8.87 13.29
C TRP A 4 1.84 -8.25 14.63
N ALA A 5 0.55 -8.13 14.99
CA ALA A 5 0.17 -7.67 16.32
C ALA A 5 0.70 -8.62 17.41
N CYS A 6 0.64 -9.93 17.19
CA CYS A 6 1.22 -10.91 18.11
C CYS A 6 2.75 -10.90 18.10
N ALA A 7 3.39 -10.58 16.98
CA ALA A 7 4.84 -10.52 16.84
C ALA A 7 5.45 -9.30 17.56
N GLY A 8 4.73 -8.18 17.61
CA GLY A 8 5.23 -6.97 18.25
C GLY A 8 5.34 -7.05 19.76
N VAL A 9 4.58 -7.92 20.43
CA VAL A 9 4.65 -8.16 21.89
C VAL A 9 6.02 -8.75 22.32
N PRO A 10 6.47 -9.91 21.80
CA PRO A 10 7.79 -10.44 22.14
C PRO A 10 8.93 -9.54 21.62
N LEU A 11 8.72 -8.81 20.51
CA LEU A 11 9.72 -7.90 19.97
C LEU A 11 9.91 -6.66 20.85
N GLY A 12 8.81 -6.07 21.32
CA GLY A 12 8.81 -4.98 22.29
C GLY A 12 9.47 -5.40 23.60
N ALA A 13 9.11 -6.58 24.11
CA ALA A 13 9.74 -7.14 25.31
C ALA A 13 11.25 -7.36 25.15
N TYR A 14 11.69 -7.88 24.00
CA TYR A 14 13.11 -8.04 23.66
C TYR A 14 13.83 -6.68 23.62
N ASN A 15 13.24 -5.67 22.97
CA ASN A 15 13.87 -4.36 22.81
C ASN A 15 13.99 -3.59 24.13
N ILE A 16 12.98 -3.69 25.00
CA ILE A 16 12.99 -3.06 26.32
C ILE A 16 13.93 -3.79 27.28
N ALA A 17 13.97 -5.13 27.23
CA ALA A 17 14.87 -5.93 28.07
C ALA A 17 16.34 -5.73 27.67
N SER A 18 16.62 -5.57 26.37
CA SER A 18 17.98 -5.35 25.85
C SER A 18 18.42 -3.89 25.93
N ASN A 19 17.59 -3.00 26.50
CA ASN A 19 17.86 -1.55 26.62
C ASN A 19 18.26 -0.89 25.29
N PHE A 20 17.56 -1.22 24.20
CA PHE A 20 17.77 -0.54 22.93
C PHE A 20 17.32 0.91 22.98
N ASN A 21 17.77 1.71 22.00
CA ASN A 21 17.40 3.11 21.88
C ASN A 21 15.87 3.29 21.87
N ILE A 22 15.38 4.44 22.34
CA ILE A 22 13.93 4.67 22.51
C ILE A 22 13.16 4.47 21.19
N ALA A 23 13.79 4.80 20.06
CA ALA A 23 13.23 4.60 18.73
C ALA A 23 12.95 3.11 18.44
N LEU A 24 13.88 2.22 18.77
CA LEU A 24 13.76 0.77 18.59
C LEU A 24 12.72 0.17 19.53
N GLN A 25 12.50 0.75 20.72
CA GLN A 25 11.45 0.31 21.64
C GLN A 25 10.04 0.71 21.16
N ILE A 26 9.91 1.89 20.54
CA ILE A 26 8.62 2.42 20.08
C ILE A 26 8.14 1.73 18.80
N GLN A 27 9.05 1.30 17.93
CA GLN A 27 8.72 0.70 16.63
C GLN A 27 7.80 -0.53 16.72
N PRO A 28 8.08 -1.56 17.55
CA PRO A 28 7.17 -2.70 17.74
C PRO A 28 5.80 -2.31 18.31
N GLN A 29 5.73 -1.24 19.11
CA GLN A 29 4.47 -0.73 19.65
C GLN A 29 3.59 -0.16 18.56
N ILE A 30 4.18 0.68 17.70
CA ILE A 30 3.49 1.25 16.53
C ILE A 30 3.02 0.12 15.61
N LEU A 31 3.88 -0.86 15.31
CA LEU A 31 3.51 -2.02 14.49
C LEU A 31 2.31 -2.78 15.08
N THR A 32 2.32 -3.03 16.38
CA THR A 32 1.25 -3.76 17.08
C THR A 32 -0.07 -3.00 17.01
N VAL A 33 -0.04 -1.71 17.34
CA VAL A 33 -1.23 -0.85 17.36
C VAL A 33 -1.81 -0.71 15.95
N LEU A 34 -0.99 -0.39 14.95
CA LEU A 34 -1.44 -0.27 13.57
C LEU A 34 -1.97 -1.60 13.03
N SER A 35 -1.36 -2.72 13.40
CA SER A 35 -1.83 -4.06 13.02
C SER A 35 -3.19 -4.40 13.64
N LEU A 36 -3.43 -4.03 14.91
CA LEU A 36 -4.72 -4.23 15.56
C LEU A 36 -5.81 -3.32 14.96
N ILE A 37 -5.48 -2.06 14.70
CA ILE A 37 -6.40 -1.10 14.08
C ILE A 37 -6.80 -1.58 12.69
N THR A 38 -5.84 -1.94 11.84
CA THR A 38 -6.13 -2.43 10.48
C THR A 38 -6.92 -3.73 10.50
N TRP A 39 -6.66 -4.63 11.45
CA TRP A 39 -7.43 -5.85 11.63
C TRP A 39 -8.89 -5.58 12.00
N ILE A 40 -9.15 -4.71 12.99
CA ILE A 40 -10.53 -4.37 13.35
C ILE A 40 -11.23 -3.56 12.26
N GLN A 41 -10.49 -2.75 11.49
CA GLN A 41 -11.05 -2.00 10.37
C GLN A 41 -11.61 -2.94 9.31
N CYS A 42 -10.90 -4.03 8.97
CA CYS A 42 -11.43 -5.04 8.05
C CYS A 42 -12.78 -5.58 8.55
N TYR A 43 -12.87 -5.87 9.85
CA TYR A 43 -14.09 -6.39 10.45
C TYR A 43 -15.22 -5.34 10.56
N HIS A 44 -14.87 -4.07 10.80
CA HIS A 44 -15.80 -2.94 10.81
C HIS A 44 -16.44 -2.73 9.43
N TYR A 45 -15.64 -2.78 8.36
CA TYR A 45 -16.11 -2.57 6.99
C TYR A 45 -16.87 -3.78 6.43
N ASP A 46 -16.46 -5.01 6.76
CA ASP A 46 -17.14 -6.22 6.27
C ASP A 46 -18.43 -6.54 7.04
N ASP A 47 -18.41 -6.40 8.37
CA ASP A 47 -19.48 -6.91 9.25
C ASP A 47 -20.36 -5.77 9.84
N LYS A 48 -20.10 -4.51 9.44
CA LYS A 48 -20.82 -3.28 9.84
C LYS A 48 -20.90 -3.04 11.37
N TRP A 49 -19.89 -3.45 12.12
CA TRP A 49 -19.87 -3.25 13.57
C TRP A 49 -19.84 -1.75 13.93
N GLY A 50 -20.43 -1.32 15.04
CA GLY A 50 -20.32 0.08 15.47
C GLY A 50 -18.88 0.48 15.82
N VAL A 51 -18.45 1.68 15.43
CA VAL A 51 -17.08 2.21 15.68
C VAL A 51 -16.71 2.13 17.16
N LEU A 52 -17.66 2.43 18.06
CA LEU A 52 -17.44 2.39 19.51
C LEU A 52 -17.13 0.97 20.02
N ARG A 53 -17.80 -0.06 19.48
CA ARG A 53 -17.54 -1.46 19.84
C ARG A 53 -16.16 -1.90 19.34
N CYS A 54 -15.80 -1.48 18.14
CA CYS A 54 -14.47 -1.75 17.56
C CYS A 54 -13.36 -1.11 18.40
N CYS A 55 -13.52 0.16 18.77
CA CYS A 55 -12.56 0.85 19.64
C CYS A 55 -12.46 0.20 21.03
N ALA A 56 -13.59 -0.17 21.64
CA ALA A 56 -13.58 -0.85 22.93
C ALA A 56 -12.86 -2.21 22.84
N PHE A 57 -13.13 -3.00 21.79
CA PHE A 57 -12.51 -4.31 21.60
C PHE A 57 -11.00 -4.21 21.35
N VAL A 58 -10.56 -3.28 20.49
CA VAL A 58 -9.13 -3.01 20.29
C VAL A 58 -8.48 -2.49 21.56
N GLY A 59 -9.17 -1.63 22.33
CA GLY A 59 -8.68 -1.15 23.62
C GLY A 59 -8.47 -2.30 24.62
N CYS A 60 -9.43 -3.22 24.71
CA CYS A 60 -9.30 -4.41 25.57
C CYS A 60 -8.15 -5.33 25.12
N ILE A 61 -8.04 -5.63 23.83
CA ILE A 61 -6.94 -6.46 23.30
C ILE A 61 -5.59 -5.77 23.50
N GLY A 62 -5.52 -4.46 23.22
CA GLY A 62 -4.32 -3.66 23.43
C GLY A 62 -3.89 -3.64 24.90
N ALA A 63 -4.83 -3.53 25.83
CA ALA A 63 -4.54 -3.62 27.27
C ALA A 63 -4.01 -5.00 27.66
N ILE A 64 -4.56 -6.08 27.09
CA ILE A 64 -4.05 -7.45 27.29
C ILE A 64 -2.64 -7.58 26.74
N PHE A 65 -2.39 -7.12 25.51
CA PHE A 65 -1.08 -7.20 24.86
C PHE A 65 -0.03 -6.39 25.63
N GLY A 66 -0.37 -5.16 26.05
CA GLY A 66 0.51 -4.34 26.89
C GLY A 66 0.76 -4.96 28.26
N GLY A 67 -0.25 -5.55 28.89
CA GLY A 67 -0.10 -6.26 30.17
C GLY A 67 0.80 -7.49 30.05
N VAL A 68 0.62 -8.28 28.99
CA VAL A 68 1.47 -9.44 28.66
C VAL A 68 2.89 -8.98 28.38
N GLU A 69 3.08 -7.92 27.61
CA GLU A 69 4.41 -7.38 27.31
C GLU A 69 5.13 -6.92 28.59
N VAL A 70 4.46 -6.13 29.44
CA VAL A 70 5.03 -5.69 30.73
C VAL A 70 5.40 -6.89 31.58
N GLY A 71 4.54 -7.91 31.65
CA GLY A 71 4.82 -9.17 32.35
C GLY A 71 6.06 -9.88 31.80
N LEU A 72 6.18 -9.98 30.47
CA LEU A 72 7.37 -10.53 29.81
C LEU A 72 8.62 -9.70 30.09
N VAL A 73 8.55 -8.37 30.04
CA VAL A 73 9.68 -7.49 30.34
C VAL A 73 10.19 -7.73 31.76
N PHE A 74 9.30 -7.82 32.75
CA PHE A 74 9.68 -8.13 34.12
C PHE A 74 10.31 -9.53 34.23
N ALA A 75 9.74 -10.54 33.56
CA ALA A 75 10.28 -11.89 33.55
C ALA A 75 11.68 -11.96 32.89
N LEU A 76 11.87 -11.28 31.76
CA LEU A 76 13.16 -11.20 31.06
C LEU A 76 14.21 -10.45 31.90
N LYS A 77 13.82 -9.34 32.53
CA LYS A 77 14.71 -8.60 33.45
C LYS A 77 15.08 -9.43 34.68
N ALA A 78 14.15 -10.23 35.21
CA ALA A 78 14.44 -11.16 36.30
C ALA A 78 15.42 -12.25 35.86
N ALA A 79 15.24 -12.83 34.67
CA ALA A 79 16.15 -13.85 34.13
C ALA A 79 17.56 -13.30 33.84
N GLN A 80 17.68 -12.05 33.40
CA GLN A 80 18.97 -11.39 33.21
C GLN A 80 19.72 -11.16 34.53
N ARG A 81 19.01 -10.92 35.65
CA ARG A 81 19.64 -10.82 36.98
C ARG A 81 20.27 -12.13 37.43
N GLU A 82 19.82 -13.25 36.86
CA GLU A 82 20.40 -14.58 37.08
C GLU A 82 21.40 -14.99 35.99
N ASP A 83 21.93 -14.03 35.21
CA ASP A 83 22.85 -14.25 34.08
C ASP A 83 22.33 -15.21 32.99
N ARG A 84 21.01 -15.40 32.91
CA ARG A 84 20.38 -16.24 31.88
C ARG A 84 19.97 -15.40 30.68
N HIS A 85 20.80 -15.42 29.65
CA HIS A 85 20.61 -14.66 28.42
C HIS A 85 19.65 -15.35 27.41
N TRP A 86 19.47 -16.67 27.53
CA TRP A 86 18.67 -17.47 26.60
C TRP A 86 17.20 -17.02 26.42
N PRO A 87 16.46 -16.50 27.43
CA PRO A 87 15.07 -16.10 27.26
C PRO A 87 14.93 -14.88 26.35
N VAL A 88 15.89 -13.95 26.44
CA VAL A 88 15.93 -12.74 25.61
C VAL A 88 16.16 -13.12 24.15
N THR A 89 17.09 -14.05 23.91
CA THR A 89 17.33 -14.62 22.57
C THR A 89 16.11 -15.34 22.02
N LEU A 90 15.42 -16.15 22.83
CA LEU A 90 14.20 -16.83 22.43
C LEU A 90 13.13 -15.84 21.96
N MET A 91 12.93 -14.74 22.68
CA MET A 91 11.93 -13.72 22.33
C MET A 91 12.29 -13.02 21.01
N GLY A 92 13.57 -12.70 20.79
CA GLY A 92 14.03 -12.17 19.50
C GLY A 92 13.76 -13.14 18.34
N VAL A 93 14.06 -14.43 18.51
CA VAL A 93 13.82 -15.46 17.49
C VAL A 93 12.33 -15.66 17.21
N VAL A 94 11.51 -15.81 18.25
CA VAL A 94 10.06 -15.98 18.12
C VAL A 94 9.45 -14.78 17.39
N SER A 95 9.88 -13.57 17.74
CA SER A 95 9.46 -12.35 17.07
C SER A 95 9.81 -12.39 15.59
N THR A 96 11.08 -12.65 15.25
CA THR A 96 11.55 -12.71 13.86
C THR A 96 10.76 -13.70 13.02
N VAL A 97 10.48 -14.88 13.58
CA VAL A 97 9.69 -15.92 12.90
C VAL A 97 8.25 -15.44 12.67
N LEU A 98 7.62 -14.81 13.66
CA LEU A 98 6.25 -14.30 13.54
C LEU A 98 6.15 -13.13 12.55
N LEU A 99 7.11 -12.19 12.58
CA LEU A 99 7.20 -11.10 11.61
C LEU A 99 7.41 -11.63 10.20
N SER A 100 8.37 -12.54 10.02
CA SER A 100 8.63 -13.21 8.74
C SER A 100 7.41 -13.97 8.22
N ALA A 101 6.70 -14.69 9.09
CA ALA A 101 5.46 -15.39 8.71
C ALA A 101 4.36 -14.42 8.28
N GLY A 102 4.25 -13.26 8.94
CA GLY A 102 3.32 -12.20 8.53
C GLY A 102 3.65 -11.64 7.14
N VAL A 103 4.94 -11.39 6.86
CA VAL A 103 5.41 -10.93 5.55
C VAL A 103 5.21 -12.01 4.48
N LEU A 104 5.50 -13.27 4.80
CA LEU A 104 5.35 -14.40 3.87
C LEU A 104 3.91 -14.56 3.41
N ARG A 105 2.93 -14.31 4.29
CA ARG A 105 1.51 -14.33 3.92
C ARG A 105 1.20 -13.28 2.85
N HIS A 106 1.81 -12.10 2.93
CA HIS A 106 1.69 -11.07 1.88
C HIS A 106 2.36 -11.49 0.58
N TYR A 107 3.52 -12.16 0.65
CA TYR A 107 4.21 -12.68 -0.54
C TYR A 107 3.37 -13.73 -1.27
N TRP A 108 2.77 -14.65 -0.53
CA TRP A 108 1.87 -15.68 -1.09
C TRP A 108 0.65 -15.05 -1.76
N ASP A 109 0.05 -14.04 -1.13
CA ASP A 109 -1.14 -13.36 -1.64
C ASP A 109 -0.85 -12.64 -2.97
N ILE A 110 0.29 -11.94 -3.06
CA ILE A 110 0.78 -11.31 -4.30
C ILE A 110 1.02 -12.37 -5.40
N TYR A 111 1.62 -13.50 -5.03
CA TYR A 111 1.94 -14.57 -5.97
C TYR A 111 0.68 -15.23 -6.55
N VAL A 112 -0.32 -15.50 -5.72
CA VAL A 112 -1.55 -16.19 -6.11
C VAL A 112 -2.51 -15.26 -6.86
N HIS A 113 -2.77 -14.05 -6.35
CA HIS A 113 -3.83 -13.20 -6.90
C HIS A 113 -3.41 -12.39 -8.13
N ARG A 114 -2.12 -12.38 -8.51
CA ARG A 114 -1.55 -11.76 -9.75
C ARG A 114 -2.04 -10.32 -10.03
N THR A 115 -2.62 -9.66 -9.03
CA THR A 115 -3.24 -8.34 -9.12
C THR A 115 -2.92 -7.58 -7.84
N VAL A 116 -2.41 -6.36 -8.01
CA VAL A 116 -1.85 -5.53 -6.93
C VAL A 116 -2.95 -4.76 -6.20
N ARG A 117 -4.06 -5.43 -5.88
CA ARG A 117 -5.18 -4.79 -5.16
C ARG A 117 -5.11 -5.18 -3.70
N GLY A 118 -4.46 -4.34 -2.88
CA GLY A 118 -4.66 -4.40 -1.42
C GLY A 118 -3.49 -3.99 -0.55
N ILE A 119 -2.25 -4.01 -1.04
CA ILE A 119 -1.08 -3.62 -0.24
C ILE A 119 -0.62 -2.22 -0.64
N SER A 120 -0.69 -1.28 0.30
CA SER A 120 -0.19 0.08 0.09
C SER A 120 1.33 0.03 -0.01
N PHE A 121 1.88 0.32 -1.20
CA PHE A 121 3.33 0.47 -1.40
C PHE A 121 3.97 1.49 -0.44
N ILE A 122 3.19 2.46 0.02
CA ILE A 122 3.63 3.45 1.00
C ILE A 122 3.87 2.78 2.36
N PHE A 123 2.99 1.87 2.78
CA PHE A 123 3.14 1.14 4.04
C PHE A 123 4.39 0.24 4.02
N VAL A 124 4.57 -0.50 2.92
CA VAL A 124 5.76 -1.33 2.66
C VAL A 124 7.04 -0.48 2.74
N GLY A 125 7.03 0.70 2.13
CA GLY A 125 8.17 1.61 2.14
C GLY A 125 8.44 2.22 3.52
N ILE A 126 7.41 2.52 4.31
CA ILE A 126 7.57 3.00 5.68
C ILE A 126 8.17 1.92 6.56
N ASP A 127 7.75 0.65 6.44
CA ASP A 127 8.31 -0.44 7.23
C ASP A 127 9.78 -0.71 6.87
N ALA A 128 10.08 -0.76 5.55
CA ALA A 128 11.46 -0.89 5.07
C ALA A 128 12.36 0.27 5.52
N ALA A 129 11.83 1.51 5.52
CA ALA A 129 12.55 2.67 6.03
C ALA A 129 12.77 2.56 7.55
N GLY A 130 11.77 2.08 8.28
CA GLY A 130 11.86 1.74 9.70
C GLY A 130 13.06 0.85 9.98
N ASP A 131 13.17 -0.29 9.28
CA ASP A 131 14.27 -1.24 9.46
C ASP A 131 15.64 -0.63 9.17
N VAL A 132 15.75 0.24 8.16
CA VAL A 132 17.00 0.97 7.89
C VAL A 132 17.37 1.87 9.07
N PHE A 133 16.40 2.62 9.62
CA PHE A 133 16.65 3.44 10.81
C PHE A 133 16.99 2.59 12.04
N SER A 134 16.36 1.43 12.21
CA SER A 134 16.67 0.46 13.27
C SER A 134 18.11 -0.04 13.14
N LEU A 135 18.52 -0.49 11.95
CA LEU A 135 19.87 -0.97 11.66
C LEU A 135 20.93 0.10 11.91
N VAL A 136 20.68 1.32 11.44
CA VAL A 136 21.57 2.46 11.71
C VAL A 136 21.66 2.69 13.23
N SER A 137 20.54 2.69 13.95
CA SER A 137 20.56 2.91 15.40
C SER A 137 21.31 1.81 16.16
N VAL A 138 21.24 0.54 15.73
CA VAL A 138 21.99 -0.57 16.34
C VAL A 138 23.47 -0.47 16.00
N PHE A 139 23.82 -0.06 14.78
CA PHE A 139 25.20 0.08 14.33
C PHE A 139 25.97 1.19 15.07
N PHE A 140 25.28 2.28 15.41
CA PHE A 140 25.86 3.39 16.17
C PHE A 140 25.81 3.19 17.70
N GLN A 141 25.32 2.05 18.17
CA GLN A 141 25.21 1.77 19.60
C GLN A 141 26.58 1.36 20.17
N PRO A 142 26.96 1.77 21.40
CA PRO A 142 28.26 1.46 22.00
C PRO A 142 28.51 -0.04 22.18
N THR A 143 27.44 -0.83 22.31
CA THR A 143 27.44 -2.28 22.40
C THR A 143 26.79 -2.85 21.14
N LEU A 144 27.58 -3.49 20.29
CA LEU A 144 27.08 -4.14 19.08
C LEU A 144 26.28 -5.41 19.46
N ASP A 145 24.96 -5.32 19.41
CA ASP A 145 24.09 -6.50 19.54
C ASP A 145 23.90 -7.17 18.17
N VAL A 146 24.60 -8.29 17.98
CA VAL A 146 24.52 -9.11 16.77
C VAL A 146 23.11 -9.66 16.57
N LEU A 147 22.39 -9.97 17.66
CA LEU A 147 21.04 -10.50 17.55
C LEU A 147 20.10 -9.45 16.96
N GLY A 148 20.08 -8.25 17.52
CA GLY A 148 19.26 -7.14 17.00
C GLY A 148 19.59 -6.84 15.54
N MET A 149 20.88 -6.83 15.18
CA MET A 149 21.32 -6.63 13.80
C MET A 149 20.76 -7.69 12.85
N VAL A 150 20.79 -8.97 13.23
CA VAL A 150 20.26 -10.07 12.40
C VAL A 150 18.74 -9.96 12.25
N ILE A 151 18.02 -9.62 13.31
CA ILE A 151 16.56 -9.45 13.30
C ILE A 151 16.18 -8.37 12.28
N TYR A 152 16.71 -7.15 12.45
CA TYR A 152 16.37 -6.02 11.58
C TYR A 152 16.91 -6.17 10.16
N ALA A 153 18.07 -6.80 9.96
CA ALA A 153 18.59 -7.08 8.62
C ALA A 153 17.71 -8.08 7.88
N THR A 154 17.19 -9.10 8.57
CA THR A 154 16.29 -10.09 7.98
C THR A 154 14.97 -9.44 7.57
N GLU A 155 14.41 -8.59 8.44
CA GLU A 155 13.19 -7.82 8.14
C GLU A 155 13.39 -6.89 6.95
N PHE A 156 14.49 -6.12 6.93
CA PHE A 156 14.82 -5.25 5.81
C PHE A 156 14.91 -6.00 4.47
N VAL A 157 15.57 -7.16 4.45
CA VAL A 157 15.72 -7.99 3.24
C VAL A 157 14.36 -8.52 2.78
N LEU A 158 13.52 -8.98 3.71
CA LEU A 158 12.16 -9.44 3.41
C LEU A 158 11.31 -8.32 2.79
N TRP A 159 11.39 -7.12 3.36
CA TRP A 159 10.66 -5.95 2.86
C TRP A 159 11.17 -5.47 1.51
N CYS A 160 12.48 -5.46 1.30
CA CYS A 160 13.08 -5.20 -0.01
C CYS A 160 12.61 -6.24 -1.05
N GLY A 161 12.50 -7.52 -0.68
CA GLY A 161 11.93 -8.56 -1.53
C GLY A 161 10.48 -8.28 -1.92
N VAL A 162 9.62 -7.93 -0.96
CA VAL A 162 8.22 -7.57 -1.20
C VAL A 162 8.11 -6.31 -2.07
N PHE A 163 8.90 -5.28 -1.78
CA PHE A 163 8.92 -4.05 -2.54
C PHE A 163 9.36 -4.28 -4.00
N ALA A 164 10.41 -5.09 -4.21
CA ALA A 164 10.88 -5.46 -5.54
C ALA A 164 9.85 -6.29 -6.31
N CYS A 165 9.24 -7.31 -5.69
CA CYS A 165 8.21 -8.13 -6.31
C CYS A 165 6.95 -7.31 -6.64
N GLY A 166 6.43 -6.54 -5.68
CA GLY A 166 5.28 -5.68 -5.91
C GLY A 166 5.57 -4.60 -6.95
N GLY A 167 6.75 -3.98 -6.88
CA GLY A 167 7.23 -3.00 -7.86
C GLY A 167 7.32 -3.60 -9.26
N TYR A 168 7.89 -4.79 -9.41
CA TYR A 168 7.97 -5.48 -10.70
C TYR A 168 6.58 -5.79 -11.27
N PHE A 169 5.66 -6.32 -10.47
CA PHE A 169 4.30 -6.65 -10.92
C PHE A 169 3.40 -5.42 -11.16
N ASN A 170 3.68 -4.26 -10.55
CA ASN A 170 2.92 -3.02 -10.76
C ASN A 170 3.55 -2.12 -11.86
N LEU A 171 4.87 -2.11 -11.97
CA LEU A 171 5.61 -1.36 -12.98
C LEU A 171 5.51 -2.02 -14.36
N ALA A 172 5.46 -3.36 -14.44
CA ALA A 172 5.25 -4.07 -15.70
C ALA A 172 3.93 -3.69 -16.43
N PRO A 173 2.74 -3.64 -15.79
CA PRO A 173 1.53 -3.16 -16.43
C PRO A 173 1.55 -1.66 -16.70
N TRP A 174 2.14 -0.83 -15.83
CA TRP A 174 2.28 0.61 -16.09
C TRP A 174 3.18 0.90 -17.29
N ILE A 175 4.31 0.21 -17.44
CA ILE A 175 5.20 0.31 -18.60
C ILE A 175 4.45 -0.21 -19.84
N ARG A 176 3.76 -1.35 -19.76
CA ARG A 176 2.96 -1.87 -20.89
C ARG A 176 1.86 -0.91 -21.31
N GLN A 177 1.20 -0.24 -20.37
CA GLN A 177 0.17 0.76 -20.64
C GLN A 177 0.79 2.01 -21.26
N LYS A 178 1.92 2.50 -20.74
CA LYS A 178 2.65 3.65 -21.28
C LYS A 178 3.22 3.37 -22.68
N VAL A 179 3.69 2.16 -22.94
CA VAL A 179 4.14 1.70 -24.27
C VAL A 179 2.94 1.58 -25.22
N ARG A 180 1.80 1.03 -24.78
CA ARG A 180 0.56 0.99 -25.58
C ARG A 180 0.05 2.40 -25.92
N SER A 181 -0.02 3.32 -24.96
CA SER A 181 -0.41 4.71 -25.21
C SER A 181 0.55 5.44 -26.14
N ARG A 182 1.86 5.15 -26.08
CA ARG A 182 2.85 5.68 -27.04
C ARG A 182 2.72 5.07 -28.43
N ARG A 183 2.40 3.78 -28.53
CA ARG A 183 2.13 3.11 -29.82
C ARG A 183 0.88 3.67 -30.49
N GLN A 184 -0.20 3.81 -29.73
CA GLN A 184 -1.49 4.34 -30.21
C GLN A 184 -1.35 5.79 -30.69
N ARG A 185 -0.61 6.63 -29.93
CA ARG A 185 -0.29 8.01 -30.35
C ARG A 185 0.58 8.08 -31.61
N ARG A 186 1.49 7.10 -31.79
CA ARG A 186 2.37 7.02 -32.97
C ARG A 186 1.62 6.51 -34.20
N GLU A 187 0.68 5.58 -34.02
CA GLU A 187 -0.22 5.09 -35.07
C GLU A 187 -1.18 6.20 -35.55
N GLU A 188 -1.80 6.95 -34.63
CA GLU A 188 -2.61 8.14 -34.97
C GLU A 188 -1.79 9.21 -35.72
N THR A 189 -0.55 9.46 -35.30
CA THR A 189 0.33 10.43 -35.98
C THR A 189 0.79 9.92 -37.36
N SER A 190 0.96 8.61 -37.55
CA SER A 190 1.35 8.03 -38.84
C SER A 190 0.22 7.96 -39.87
N ILE A 191 -1.04 7.90 -39.41
CA ILE A 191 -2.22 7.97 -40.30
C ILE A 191 -2.40 9.40 -40.82
N ASP A 192 -2.11 10.42 -40.01
CA ASP A 192 -2.14 11.84 -40.40
C ASP A 192 -0.97 12.25 -41.34
N LEU A 193 0.04 11.40 -41.56
CA LEU A 193 1.26 11.71 -42.32
C LEU A 193 1.41 10.91 -43.64
N ALA A 194 0.44 10.08 -44.01
CA ALA A 194 0.47 9.40 -45.31
C ALA A 194 0.29 10.44 -46.44
N PRO A 195 1.29 10.65 -47.33
CA PRO A 195 1.10 11.51 -48.48
C PRO A 195 0.24 10.75 -49.49
N GLY A 196 -1.01 11.17 -49.67
CA GLY A 196 -1.79 10.79 -50.84
C GLY A 196 -1.11 11.35 -52.08
N GLN A 197 -0.47 10.48 -52.87
CA GLN A 197 0.31 10.86 -54.04
C GLN A 197 -0.38 10.35 -55.32
N GLY A 198 -0.98 11.29 -56.08
CA GLY A 198 -1.36 11.24 -57.51
C GLY A 198 -2.60 10.40 -57.89
N GLU A 199 -3.52 10.75 -58.79
CA GLU A 199 -3.80 11.81 -59.80
C GLU A 199 -5.31 11.61 -60.15
N GLY A 200 -6.19 12.53 -60.53
CA GLY A 200 -6.19 13.95 -60.86
C GLY A 200 -7.65 14.39 -61.16
N ASP A 201 -7.79 15.66 -61.58
CA ASP A 201 -8.91 16.30 -62.28
C ASP A 201 -9.74 17.38 -61.53
N ASP A 202 -9.42 18.62 -61.94
CA ASP A 202 -10.21 19.86 -62.06
C ASP A 202 -11.12 20.39 -60.95
N GLY A 203 -10.87 21.67 -60.60
CA GLY A 203 -11.87 22.57 -60.00
C GLY A 203 -11.31 23.42 -58.86
N VAL A 204 -10.86 24.62 -59.17
CA VAL A 204 -10.57 25.67 -58.18
C VAL A 204 -11.86 26.09 -57.48
N ASP A 205 -11.95 25.93 -56.17
CA ASP A 205 -12.79 26.77 -55.30
C ASP A 205 -12.16 26.91 -53.91
N ILE A 206 -11.88 28.15 -53.55
CA ILE A 206 -11.34 28.56 -52.25
C ILE A 206 -12.50 28.66 -51.26
N ALA A 207 -12.57 27.75 -50.30
CA ALA A 207 -13.34 27.93 -49.08
C ALA A 207 -12.57 27.35 -47.88
N ASN A 208 -12.16 28.24 -46.97
CA ASN A 208 -11.67 27.90 -45.64
C ASN A 208 -12.73 27.08 -44.90
N ASP A 209 -12.53 25.77 -44.75
CA ASP A 209 -13.30 24.96 -43.82
C ASP A 209 -12.39 24.43 -42.71
N VAL A 210 -12.33 25.20 -41.63
CA VAL A 210 -11.69 24.84 -40.37
C VAL A 210 -12.55 23.73 -39.75
N ASN A 211 -12.22 22.48 -40.09
CA ASN A 211 -12.91 21.32 -39.56
C ASN A 211 -12.56 21.14 -38.07
N LEU A 212 -13.44 21.64 -37.22
CA LEU A 212 -13.45 21.47 -35.77
C LEU A 212 -13.46 19.97 -35.43
N ARG A 213 -12.30 19.44 -35.01
CA ARG A 213 -12.20 18.09 -34.41
C ARG A 213 -13.18 17.97 -33.25
N GLN A 214 -14.23 17.19 -33.47
CA GLN A 214 -15.21 16.78 -32.47
C GLN A 214 -14.51 15.85 -31.46
N VAL A 215 -14.04 16.42 -30.36
CA VAL A 215 -13.62 15.66 -29.17
C VAL A 215 -14.82 14.85 -28.66
N PRO A 216 -14.69 13.53 -28.39
CA PRO A 216 -15.75 12.78 -27.75
C PRO A 216 -15.94 13.34 -26.33
N SER A 217 -17.07 14.02 -26.17
CA SER A 217 -17.51 14.65 -24.93
C SER A 217 -17.52 13.62 -23.80
N SER A 218 -16.67 13.85 -22.81
CA SER A 218 -16.69 13.18 -21.52
C SER A 218 -18.11 13.21 -20.96
N THR A 219 -18.62 12.04 -20.62
CA THR A 219 -19.86 11.83 -19.86
C THR A 219 -19.82 12.63 -18.55
N SER A 220 -20.32 13.86 -18.60
CA SER A 220 -20.62 14.70 -17.46
C SER A 220 -22.07 14.42 -17.06
N VAL A 221 -22.25 13.80 -15.90
CA VAL A 221 -23.54 13.43 -15.29
C VAL A 221 -24.22 14.65 -14.66
N PHE A 222 -24.22 15.79 -15.36
CA PHE A 222 -24.98 16.96 -14.98
C PHE A 222 -25.72 17.50 -16.20
N ARG A 223 -26.97 17.07 -16.36
CA ARG A 223 -27.92 17.75 -17.25
C ARG A 223 -28.28 19.08 -16.61
N THR A 224 -27.89 20.18 -17.25
CA THR A 224 -28.41 21.51 -16.92
C THR A 224 -29.81 21.68 -17.53
N PRO A 225 -30.74 22.37 -16.84
CA PRO A 225 -32.14 22.46 -17.23
C PRO A 225 -32.40 23.16 -18.58
N SER A 226 -31.39 23.82 -19.16
CA SER A 226 -31.48 24.48 -20.47
C SER A 226 -31.52 23.51 -21.66
N SER A 227 -30.95 22.30 -21.56
CA SER A 227 -30.96 21.35 -22.69
C SER A 227 -32.34 20.70 -22.92
N VAL A 228 -33.13 20.55 -21.86
CA VAL A 228 -34.48 19.95 -21.92
C VAL A 228 -35.50 20.91 -22.54
N LEU A 229 -35.29 22.22 -22.39
CA LEU A 229 -36.18 23.23 -22.95
C LEU A 229 -36.01 23.37 -24.47
N SER A 230 -34.78 23.25 -24.96
CA SER A 230 -34.47 23.32 -26.39
C SER A 230 -35.02 22.11 -27.16
N GLU A 231 -34.98 20.92 -26.55
CA GLU A 231 -35.55 19.70 -27.13
C GLU A 231 -37.08 19.73 -27.20
N ARG A 232 -37.76 20.35 -26.21
CA ARG A 232 -39.22 20.53 -26.25
C ARG A 232 -39.69 21.54 -27.29
N MET A 233 -38.93 22.61 -27.54
CA MET A 233 -39.30 23.59 -28.57
C MET A 233 -39.15 23.03 -29.99
N LEU A 234 -38.11 22.22 -30.24
CA LEU A 234 -37.93 21.55 -31.53
C LEU A 234 -39.04 20.53 -31.82
N HIS A 235 -39.53 19.85 -30.77
CA HIS A 235 -40.61 18.87 -30.95
C HIS A 235 -42.00 19.50 -31.15
N GLN A 236 -42.17 20.78 -30.79
CA GLN A 236 -43.43 21.51 -30.96
C GLN A 236 -43.51 22.19 -32.34
N SER A 237 -42.37 22.57 -32.93
CA SER A 237 -42.31 23.13 -34.29
C SER A 237 -42.54 22.09 -35.39
N SER A 238 -42.35 20.80 -35.11
CA SER A 238 -42.52 19.70 -36.08
C SER A 238 -43.95 19.13 -36.12
N ARG A 239 -44.87 19.64 -35.31
CA ARG A 239 -46.30 19.23 -35.33
C ARG A 239 -47.23 20.26 -35.95
N GLN A 240 -46.71 21.37 -36.48
CA GLN A 240 -47.53 22.46 -36.97
C GLN A 240 -47.50 22.61 -38.50
N ASP A 241 -46.75 21.74 -39.20
CA ASP A 241 -46.60 21.72 -40.65
C ASP A 241 -47.14 20.43 -41.32
N ASP A 242 -48.07 19.70 -40.66
CA ASP A 242 -48.91 18.66 -41.28
C ASP A 242 -50.41 18.96 -41.08
#